data_AF-A0A2M8FAQ5-F1
#
_entry.id   AF-A0A2M8FAQ5-F1
#
_cell.length_a   1.000
_cell.length_b   1.000
_cell.length_c   1.000
_cell.angle_alpha   90.00
_cell.angle_beta   90.00
_cell.angle_gamma   90.00
#
_symmetry.space_group_name_H-M   'P 1'
#
loop_
_entity.id
_entity.type
_entity.pdbx_description
1 polymer ?
#
loop_
_entity_poly.entity_id
_entity_poly.type
_entity_poly.pdbx_seq_one_letter_code
_entity_poly.pdbx_strand_id
1 'polypeptide(L)'
;MNTPWTASLFLKINTLVGKWPVLDRAAIFFAHYALWICAIILLYTWWGYGIIVPLVAEFLVMSAVAFSFSYMVALWTSRPRPILQFPNTKVLIRTMGTWKSFPSDHAISAVLLAYAGWITFPGLIGMLFVIVSILIACSRVWVGVHYPRDILGGGAVGILVIFASKMFTFFPG
;
A
#
# COMPACT_ATOMS: atom_id res chain seq x y z
N MET A 1 8.62 -12.12 27.38
CA MET A 1 8.83 -12.41 25.94
C MET A 1 9.20 -11.11 25.25
N ASN A 2 10.37 -11.03 24.60
CA ASN A 2 10.77 -9.81 23.90
C ASN A 2 9.79 -9.56 22.75
N THR A 3 9.12 -8.40 22.78
CA THR A 3 8.29 -7.97 21.64
C THR A 3 9.21 -7.80 20.43
N PRO A 4 8.88 -8.37 19.26
CA PRO A 4 9.66 -8.15 18.05
C PRO A 4 9.79 -6.64 17.78
N TRP A 5 10.93 -6.21 17.24
CA TRP A 5 11.21 -4.78 17.00
C TRP A 5 10.09 -4.06 16.24
N THR A 6 9.39 -4.78 15.35
CA THR A 6 8.26 -4.26 14.58
C THR A 6 7.07 -3.87 15.46
N ALA A 7 6.78 -4.67 16.49
CA ALA A 7 5.73 -4.40 17.45
C ALA A 7 6.15 -3.25 18.38
N SER A 8 7.40 -3.23 18.84
CA SER A 8 7.92 -2.12 19.66
C SER A 8 7.90 -0.80 18.92
N LEU A 9 8.30 -0.78 17.64
CA LEU A 9 8.24 0.42 16.80
C LEU A 9 6.80 0.86 16.53
N PHE A 10 5.91 -0.08 16.21
CA PHE A 10 4.48 0.20 16.06
C PHE A 10 3.90 0.85 17.31
N LEU A 11 4.12 0.26 18.48
CA LEU A 11 3.58 0.77 19.75
C LEU A 11 4.12 2.18 20.06
N LYS A 12 5.42 2.43 19.83
CA LYS A 12 6.01 3.77 19.96
C LYS A 12 5.28 4.79 19.10
N ILE A 13 5.06 4.50 17.82
CA ILE A 13 4.30 5.37 16.90
C ILE A 13 2.87 5.54 17.42
N ASN A 14 2.21 4.46 17.83
CA ASN A 14 0.82 4.48 18.27
C ASN A 14 0.60 5.34 19.53
N THR A 15 1.61 5.52 20.40
CA THR A 15 1.50 6.47 21.53
C THR A 15 1.31 7.92 21.10
N LEU A 16 1.72 8.29 19.88
CA LEU A 16 1.59 9.64 19.32
C LEU A 16 0.20 9.91 18.74
N VAL A 17 -0.56 8.86 18.41
CA VAL A 17 -1.92 8.98 17.87
C VAL A 17 -2.82 9.68 18.88
N GLY A 18 -3.57 10.69 18.42
CA GLY A 18 -4.41 11.56 19.25
C GLY A 18 -3.68 12.75 19.88
N LYS A 19 -2.34 12.83 19.79
CA LYS A 19 -1.59 14.01 20.27
C LYS A 19 -1.51 15.13 19.24
N TRP A 20 -1.59 14.78 17.95
CA TRP A 20 -1.41 15.72 16.83
C TRP A 20 -2.58 15.60 15.85
N PRO A 21 -3.70 16.30 16.07
CA PRO A 21 -4.91 16.13 15.27
C PRO A 21 -4.73 16.37 13.76
N VAL A 22 -3.81 17.27 13.40
CA VAL A 22 -3.45 17.52 11.99
C VAL A 22 -2.81 16.28 11.36
N LEU A 23 -1.88 15.65 12.07
CA LEU A 23 -1.19 14.46 11.58
C LEU A 23 -2.13 13.26 11.53
N ASP A 24 -3.05 13.13 12.49
CA ASP A 24 -4.08 12.09 12.47
C ASP A 24 -5.01 12.24 11.26
N ARG A 25 -5.49 13.46 10.97
CA ARG A 25 -6.30 13.74 9.78
C ARG A 25 -5.53 13.48 8.48
N ALA A 26 -4.27 13.92 8.40
CA ALA A 26 -3.43 13.64 7.24
C ALA A 26 -3.22 12.13 7.05
N ALA A 27 -2.95 11.39 8.13
CA ALA A 27 -2.79 9.94 8.07
C ALA A 27 -4.08 9.24 7.63
N ILE A 28 -5.25 9.66 8.13
CA ILE A 28 -6.54 9.15 7.64
C ILE A 28 -6.70 9.45 6.14
N PHE A 29 -6.34 10.66 5.71
CA PHE A 29 -6.44 11.05 4.30
C PHE A 29 -5.60 10.17 3.39
N PHE A 30 -4.31 9.98 3.71
CA PHE A 30 -3.43 9.12 2.94
C PHE A 30 -3.86 7.64 3.03
N ALA A 31 -4.29 7.18 4.20
CA ALA A 31 -4.66 5.79 4.39
C ALA A 31 -5.95 5.42 3.67
N HIS A 32 -6.90 6.34 3.51
CA HIS A 32 -8.25 6.04 3.03
C HIS A 32 -8.61 6.68 1.69
N TYR A 33 -8.23 7.94 1.44
CA TYR A 33 -8.68 8.69 0.26
C TYR A 33 -7.63 8.79 -0.85
N ALA A 34 -6.36 9.04 -0.50
CA ALA A 34 -5.32 9.34 -1.49
C ALA A 34 -5.13 8.24 -2.54
N LEU A 35 -5.26 6.96 -2.15
CA LEU A 35 -5.16 5.82 -3.06
C LEU A 35 -6.23 5.89 -4.17
N TRP A 36 -7.47 6.18 -3.82
CA TRP A 36 -8.56 6.32 -4.79
C TRP A 36 -8.40 7.56 -5.67
N ILE A 37 -7.95 8.67 -5.08
CA ILE A 37 -7.66 9.90 -5.83
C ILE A 37 -6.59 9.65 -6.90
N CYS A 38 -5.48 9.00 -6.54
CA CYS A 38 -4.43 8.61 -7.48
C CYS A 38 -4.97 7.71 -8.61
N ALA A 39 -5.79 6.72 -8.27
CA ALA A 39 -6.40 5.82 -9.25
C ALA A 39 -7.33 6.59 -10.22
N ILE A 40 -8.18 7.49 -9.72
CA ILE A 40 -9.08 8.31 -10.55
C ILE A 40 -8.29 9.22 -11.48
N ILE A 41 -7.23 9.88 -10.98
CA ILE A 41 -6.37 10.74 -11.80
C ILE A 41 -5.75 9.94 -12.95
N LEU A 42 -5.23 8.74 -12.67
CA LEU A 42 -4.66 7.87 -13.71
C LEU A 42 -5.70 7.46 -14.73
N LEU A 43 -6.86 6.97 -14.31
CA LEU A 43 -7.93 6.55 -15.21
C LEU A 43 -8.41 7.69 -16.11
N TYR A 44 -8.62 8.88 -15.55
CA TYR A 44 -9.00 10.06 -16.31
C TYR A 44 -7.93 10.46 -17.33
N THR A 45 -6.66 10.41 -16.92
CA THR A 45 -5.53 10.76 -17.80
C THR A 45 -5.39 9.76 -18.94
N TRP A 46 -5.44 8.46 -18.64
CA TRP A 46 -5.33 7.42 -19.66
C TRP A 46 -6.50 7.43 -20.64
N TRP A 47 -7.70 7.77 -20.16
CA TRP A 47 -8.85 8.03 -21.02
C TRP A 47 -8.58 9.19 -21.98
N GLY A 48 -8.11 10.33 -21.45
CA GLY A 48 -7.79 11.51 -22.24
C GLY A 48 -6.68 11.28 -23.28
N TYR A 49 -5.74 10.39 -22.99
CA TYR A 49 -4.67 9.99 -23.92
C TYR A 49 -5.06 8.86 -24.88
N GLY A 50 -6.24 8.25 -24.74
CA GLY A 50 -6.68 7.12 -25.58
C GLY A 50 -5.92 5.80 -25.33
N ILE A 51 -5.21 5.68 -24.21
CA ILE A 51 -4.35 4.53 -23.85
C ILE A 51 -4.90 3.71 -22.66
N ILE A 52 -6.16 3.95 -22.27
CA ILE A 52 -6.76 3.38 -21.07
C ILE A 52 -6.79 1.85 -21.07
N VAL A 53 -7.15 1.21 -22.19
CA VAL A 53 -7.34 -0.24 -22.25
C VAL A 53 -6.06 -1.02 -21.89
N PRO A 54 -4.91 -0.80 -22.58
CA PRO A 54 -3.70 -1.55 -22.27
C PRO A 54 -3.16 -1.28 -20.86
N LEU A 55 -3.19 -0.03 -20.39
CA LEU A 55 -2.65 0.32 -19.06
C LEU A 55 -3.52 -0.19 -17.92
N VAL A 56 -4.86 -0.15 -18.07
CA VAL A 56 -5.77 -0.76 -17.10
C VAL A 56 -5.60 -2.27 -17.10
N ALA A 57 -5.49 -2.92 -18.26
CA ALA A 57 -5.29 -4.36 -18.34
C ALA A 57 -3.99 -4.78 -17.63
N GLU A 58 -2.88 -4.08 -17.90
CA GLU A 58 -1.60 -4.34 -17.24
C GLU A 58 -1.71 -4.15 -15.71
N PHE A 59 -2.31 -3.05 -15.26
CA PHE A 59 -2.50 -2.76 -13.84
C PHE A 59 -3.35 -3.83 -13.14
N LEU A 60 -4.43 -4.28 -13.79
CA LEU A 60 -5.31 -5.32 -13.25
C LEU A 60 -4.61 -6.68 -13.18
N VAL A 61 -3.82 -7.05 -14.19
CA VAL A 61 -3.02 -8.29 -14.17
C VAL A 61 -2.00 -8.26 -13.04
N MET A 62 -1.23 -7.17 -12.92
CA MET A 62 -0.28 -7.00 -11.82
C MET A 62 -0.98 -7.07 -10.46
N SER A 63 -2.11 -6.39 -10.30
CA SER A 63 -2.90 -6.41 -9.07
C SER A 63 -3.40 -7.81 -8.73
N ALA A 64 -3.92 -8.54 -9.71
CA ALA A 64 -4.42 -9.91 -9.52
C ALA A 64 -3.30 -10.85 -9.05
N VAL A 65 -2.12 -10.80 -9.70
CA VAL A 65 -0.96 -11.60 -9.32
C VAL A 65 -0.48 -11.23 -7.91
N ALA A 66 -0.31 -9.93 -7.64
CA ALA A 66 0.18 -9.44 -6.36
C ALA A 66 -0.75 -9.79 -5.20
N PHE A 67 -2.07 -9.62 -5.36
CA PHE A 67 -3.04 -9.94 -4.32
C PHE A 67 -3.22 -11.45 -4.12
N SER A 68 -3.12 -12.25 -5.18
CA SER A 68 -3.13 -13.72 -5.05
C SER A 68 -1.93 -14.19 -4.25
N PHE A 69 -0.73 -13.67 -4.55
CA PHE A 69 0.47 -13.96 -3.77
C PHE A 69 0.37 -13.48 -2.32
N SER A 70 -0.10 -12.24 -2.12
CA SER A 70 -0.36 -11.67 -0.79
C SER A 70 -1.32 -12.56 0.02
N TYR A 71 -2.38 -13.06 -0.60
CA TYR A 71 -3.34 -13.95 0.04
C TYR A 71 -2.71 -15.30 0.42
N MET A 72 -1.94 -15.92 -0.48
CA MET A 72 -1.22 -17.17 -0.18
C MET A 72 -0.25 -17.02 1.00
N VAL A 73 0.52 -15.93 1.03
CA VAL A 73 1.42 -15.60 2.15
C VAL A 73 0.63 -15.37 3.44
N ALA A 74 -0.52 -14.73 3.36
CA ALA A 74 -1.37 -14.51 4.52
C ALA A 74 -1.92 -15.82 5.11
N LEU A 75 -2.33 -16.78 4.27
CA LEU A 75 -2.75 -18.11 4.72
C LEU A 75 -1.63 -18.83 5.46
N TRP A 76 -0.39 -18.74 4.96
CA TRP A 76 0.75 -19.40 5.60
C TRP A 76 1.20 -18.73 6.90
N THR A 77 1.17 -17.40 6.95
CA THR A 77 1.71 -16.64 8.09
C THR A 77 0.69 -16.35 9.19
N SER A 78 -0.61 -16.31 8.86
CA SER A 78 -1.75 -16.08 9.77
C SER A 78 -1.52 -14.93 10.79
N ARG A 79 -0.89 -13.84 10.33
CA ARG A 79 -0.49 -12.73 11.21
C ARG A 79 -1.66 -11.80 11.51
N PRO A 80 -2.14 -11.72 12.78
CA PRO A 80 -3.22 -10.83 13.14
C PRO A 80 -2.77 -9.37 13.12
N ARG A 81 -3.72 -8.46 12.88
CA ARG A 81 -3.47 -7.01 12.94
C ARG A 81 -3.17 -6.54 14.38
N PRO A 82 -2.50 -5.38 14.54
CA PRO A 82 -2.14 -4.87 15.88
C PRO A 82 -3.31 -4.77 16.86
N ILE A 83 -4.49 -4.38 16.38
CA ILE A 83 -5.71 -4.26 17.20
C ILE A 83 -6.11 -5.57 17.92
N LEU A 84 -5.83 -6.74 17.33
CA LEU A 84 -6.14 -8.03 17.96
C LEU A 84 -5.08 -8.46 18.98
N GLN A 85 -3.84 -7.98 18.81
CA GLN A 85 -2.72 -8.39 19.65
C GLN A 85 -2.50 -7.44 20.83
N PHE A 86 -2.86 -6.17 20.69
CA PHE A 86 -2.62 -5.11 21.68
C PHE A 86 -3.93 -4.36 21.96
N PRO A 87 -4.61 -4.65 23.10
CA PRO A 87 -5.94 -4.09 23.41
C PRO A 87 -6.00 -2.56 23.46
N ASN A 88 -4.89 -1.91 23.81
CA ASN A 88 -4.79 -0.45 23.93
C ASN A 88 -4.39 0.25 22.61
N THR A 89 -4.42 -0.47 21.48
CA THR A 89 -4.09 0.11 20.18
C THR A 89 -5.11 1.17 19.82
N LYS A 90 -4.64 2.38 19.54
CA LYS A 90 -5.45 3.45 18.95
C LYS A 90 -5.59 3.20 17.45
N VAL A 91 -6.82 3.06 16.98
CA VAL A 91 -7.13 2.81 15.56
C VAL A 91 -7.97 3.96 15.03
N LEU A 92 -7.53 4.56 13.92
CA LEU A 92 -8.19 5.73 13.32
C LEU A 92 -9.13 5.37 12.18
N ILE A 93 -9.04 4.15 11.63
CA ILE A 93 -9.86 3.70 10.51
C ILE A 93 -10.36 2.28 10.71
N ARG A 94 -11.57 1.98 10.22
CA ARG A 94 -12.10 0.62 10.22
C ARG A 94 -11.47 -0.23 9.12
N THR A 95 -11.27 -1.50 9.42
CA THR A 95 -10.73 -2.49 8.48
C THR A 95 -11.78 -3.54 8.14
N MET A 96 -11.84 -4.00 6.90
CA MET A 96 -12.78 -5.05 6.47
C MET A 96 -12.49 -6.43 7.08
N GLY A 97 -11.25 -6.68 7.53
CA GLY A 97 -10.86 -7.89 8.23
C GLY A 97 -9.60 -7.68 9.07
N THR A 98 -9.41 -8.51 10.09
CA THR A 98 -8.35 -8.35 11.10
C THR A 98 -7.37 -9.52 11.17
N TRP A 99 -7.69 -10.65 10.51
CA TRP A 99 -6.86 -11.86 10.52
C TRP A 99 -5.63 -11.77 9.61
N LYS A 100 -5.70 -10.96 8.55
CA LYS A 100 -4.62 -10.73 7.58
C LYS A 100 -3.98 -9.35 7.81
N SER A 101 -2.78 -9.35 8.41
CA SER A 101 -1.92 -8.17 8.53
C SER A 101 -0.76 -8.17 7.53
N PHE A 102 -0.13 -9.33 7.30
CA PHE A 102 1.07 -9.44 6.45
C PHE A 102 0.78 -10.22 5.16
N PRO A 103 1.26 -9.76 3.98
CA PRO A 103 1.75 -8.41 3.71
C PRO A 103 0.60 -7.38 3.62
N SER A 104 0.92 -6.08 3.60
CA SER A 104 -0.12 -5.05 3.49
C SER A 104 -0.58 -4.86 2.04
N ASP A 105 -1.86 -5.13 1.77
CA ASP A 105 -2.45 -4.91 0.44
C ASP A 105 -2.44 -3.42 0.02
N HIS A 106 -2.60 -2.49 0.97
CA HIS A 106 -2.50 -1.05 0.65
C HIS A 106 -1.09 -0.66 0.24
N ALA A 107 -0.05 -1.28 0.83
CA ALA A 107 1.33 -1.04 0.41
C ALA A 107 1.62 -1.62 -0.99
N ILE A 108 1.05 -2.79 -1.31
CA ILE A 108 1.09 -3.36 -2.67
C ILE A 108 0.45 -2.37 -3.66
N SER A 109 -0.80 -1.96 -3.43
CA SER A 109 -1.52 -1.02 -4.29
C SER A 109 -0.77 0.31 -4.45
N ALA A 110 -0.21 0.84 -3.36
CA ALA A 110 0.54 2.09 -3.40
C ALA A 110 1.77 1.97 -4.31
N VAL A 111 2.51 0.85 -4.26
CA VAL A 111 3.65 0.62 -5.15
C VAL A 111 3.22 0.51 -6.61
N LEU A 112 2.13 -0.23 -6.90
CA LEU A 112 1.62 -0.33 -8.27
C LEU A 112 1.15 1.04 -8.80
N LEU A 113 0.51 1.87 -7.97
CA LEU A 113 0.13 3.24 -8.32
C LEU A 113 1.33 4.17 -8.50
N ALA A 114 2.38 4.01 -7.69
CA ALA A 114 3.62 4.76 -7.84
C ALA A 114 4.23 4.48 -9.23
N TYR A 115 4.29 3.20 -9.60
CA TYR A 115 4.78 2.79 -10.91
C TYR A 115 3.91 3.31 -12.05
N ALA A 116 2.59 3.13 -11.97
CA ALA A 116 1.64 3.63 -12.95
C ALA A 116 1.74 5.15 -13.14
N GLY A 117 1.83 5.91 -12.05
CA GLY A 117 2.06 7.36 -12.09
C GLY A 117 3.40 7.73 -12.70
N TRP A 118 4.47 7.04 -12.31
CA TRP A 118 5.82 7.29 -12.81
C TRP A 118 5.94 7.13 -14.32
N ILE A 119 5.32 6.08 -14.90
CA ILE A 119 5.36 5.85 -16.34
C ILE A 119 4.39 6.73 -17.12
N THR A 120 3.32 7.21 -16.48
CA THR A 120 2.30 8.04 -17.14
C THR A 120 2.71 9.51 -17.20
N PHE A 121 3.34 10.01 -16.13
CA PHE A 121 3.63 11.43 -15.98
C PHE A 121 5.15 11.68 -15.92
N PRO A 122 5.72 12.46 -16.86
CA PRO A 122 7.13 12.81 -16.81
C PRO A 122 7.46 13.78 -15.67
N GLY A 123 8.72 13.75 -15.22
CA GLY A 123 9.28 14.75 -14.30
C GLY A 123 8.65 14.75 -12.91
N LEU A 124 8.35 15.95 -12.40
CA LEU A 124 7.92 16.15 -11.02
C LEU A 124 6.60 15.44 -10.70
N ILE A 125 5.67 15.36 -11.65
CA ILE A 125 4.35 14.75 -11.41
C ILE A 125 4.49 13.25 -11.16
N GLY A 126 5.30 12.54 -11.95
CA GLY A 126 5.60 11.12 -11.72
C GLY A 126 6.26 10.90 -10.35
N MET A 127 7.18 11.79 -9.95
CA MET A 127 7.81 11.73 -8.63
C MET A 127 6.81 11.98 -7.48
N LEU A 128 5.82 12.85 -7.66
CA LEU A 128 4.76 13.08 -6.67
C LEU A 128 3.94 11.81 -6.42
N PHE A 129 3.67 11.00 -7.44
CA PHE A 129 3.00 9.70 -7.24
C PHE A 129 3.82 8.77 -6.34
N VAL A 130 5.15 8.72 -6.52
CA VAL A 130 6.03 7.92 -5.65
C VAL A 130 5.97 8.41 -4.21
N ILE A 131 6.06 9.73 -4.00
CA ILE A 131 6.01 10.33 -2.65
C ILE A 131 4.66 10.06 -2.00
N VAL A 132 3.55 10.29 -2.71
CA VAL A 132 2.19 10.04 -2.20
C VAL A 132 1.99 8.57 -1.87
N SER A 133 2.50 7.65 -2.69
CA SER A 133 2.44 6.22 -2.41
C SER A 133 3.21 5.80 -1.15
N ILE A 134 4.37 6.40 -0.89
CA ILE A 134 5.10 6.19 0.37
C ILE A 134 4.26 6.70 1.55
N LEU A 135 3.61 7.87 1.42
CA LEU A 135 2.73 8.41 2.45
C LEU A 135 1.49 7.53 2.68
N ILE A 136 0.86 7.01 1.62
CA ILE A 136 -0.22 6.04 1.70
C ILE A 136 0.23 4.82 2.49
N ALA A 137 1.37 4.24 2.15
CA ALA A 137 1.89 3.03 2.77
C ALA A 137 2.24 3.25 4.26
N CYS A 138 2.99 4.31 4.59
CA CYS A 138 3.38 4.66 5.96
C CYS A 138 2.17 5.03 6.83
N SER A 139 1.17 5.72 6.28
CA SER A 139 -0.03 6.12 7.03
C SER A 139 -0.79 4.92 7.59
N ARG A 140 -0.68 3.73 6.98
CA ARG A 140 -1.29 2.50 7.48
C ARG A 140 -0.76 2.07 8.86
N VAL A 141 0.51 2.38 9.16
CA VAL A 141 1.10 2.16 10.48
C VAL A 141 0.53 3.17 11.47
N TRP A 142 0.49 4.45 11.08
CA TRP A 142 -0.02 5.53 11.93
C TRP A 142 -1.47 5.32 12.36
N VAL A 143 -2.35 4.98 11.41
CA VAL A 143 -3.78 4.73 11.67
C VAL A 143 -4.04 3.43 12.45
N GLY A 144 -3.00 2.68 12.81
CA GLY A 144 -3.09 1.57 13.78
C GLY A 144 -3.40 0.20 13.17
N VAL A 145 -3.35 0.03 11.84
CA VAL A 145 -3.86 -1.20 11.19
C VAL A 145 -2.78 -2.17 10.72
N HIS A 146 -1.52 -1.74 10.64
CA HIS A 146 -0.40 -2.54 10.15
C HIS A 146 0.89 -2.28 10.93
N TYR A 147 1.75 -3.29 10.96
CA TYR A 147 3.13 -3.15 11.44
C TYR A 147 4.04 -2.59 10.33
N PRO A 148 5.18 -1.94 10.66
CA PRO A 148 6.16 -1.50 9.68
C PRO A 148 6.62 -2.61 8.71
N ARG A 149 6.77 -3.85 9.19
CA ARG A 149 7.15 -5.00 8.36
C ARG A 149 6.07 -5.37 7.34
N ASP A 150 4.79 -5.16 7.64
CA ASP A 150 3.71 -5.41 6.70
C ASP A 150 3.82 -4.49 5.48
N ILE A 151 4.27 -3.25 5.72
CA ILE A 151 4.49 -2.25 4.68
C ILE A 151 5.68 -2.64 3.81
N LEU A 152 6.80 -3.03 4.42
CA LEU A 152 7.97 -3.52 3.69
C LEU A 152 7.64 -4.77 2.86
N GLY A 153 6.89 -5.72 3.44
CA GLY A 153 6.47 -6.93 2.74
C GLY A 153 5.56 -6.62 1.56
N GLY A 154 4.56 -5.75 1.73
CA GLY A 154 3.69 -5.33 0.64
C GLY A 154 4.43 -4.57 -0.46
N GLY A 155 5.35 -3.68 -0.07
CA GLY A 155 6.20 -2.97 -1.02
C GLY A 155 7.08 -3.91 -1.84
N ALA A 156 7.71 -4.89 -1.19
CA ALA A 156 8.51 -5.91 -1.87
C ALA A 156 7.68 -6.71 -2.87
N VAL A 157 6.48 -7.16 -2.50
CA VAL A 157 5.57 -7.88 -3.41
C VAL A 157 5.22 -7.02 -4.63
N GLY A 158 4.86 -5.75 -4.43
CA GLY A 158 4.56 -4.83 -5.54
C GLY A 158 5.73 -4.65 -6.49
N ILE A 159 6.95 -4.41 -5.96
CA ILE A 159 8.16 -4.23 -6.76
C ILE A 159 8.49 -5.50 -7.57
N LEU A 160 8.40 -6.68 -6.94
CA LEU A 160 8.66 -7.96 -7.60
C LEU A 160 7.69 -8.21 -8.76
N VAL A 161 6.41 -7.90 -8.57
CA VAL A 161 5.40 -8.05 -9.62
C VAL A 161 5.63 -7.08 -10.78
N ILE A 162 5.99 -5.83 -10.50
CA ILE A 162 6.36 -4.86 -11.54
C ILE A 162 7.56 -5.39 -12.33
N PHE A 163 8.61 -5.83 -11.63
CA PHE A 163 9.82 -6.35 -12.27
C PHE A 163 9.52 -7.56 -13.16
N ALA A 164 8.75 -8.53 -12.64
CA ALA A 164 8.33 -9.70 -13.40
C ALA A 164 7.49 -9.30 -14.63
N SER A 165 6.51 -8.41 -14.48
CA SER A 165 5.69 -7.92 -15.58
C SER A 165 6.54 -7.30 -16.69
N LYS A 166 7.54 -6.49 -16.32
CA LYS A 166 8.44 -5.88 -17.30
C LYS A 166 9.32 -6.91 -18.00
N MET A 167 9.83 -7.91 -17.29
CA MET A 167 10.60 -9.00 -17.92
C MET A 167 9.80 -9.68 -19.03
N PHE A 168 8.53 -10.02 -18.81
CA PHE A 168 7.70 -10.67 -19.82
C PHE A 168 7.39 -9.78 -21.03
N THR A 169 7.30 -8.45 -20.85
CA THR A 169 7.12 -7.52 -21.98
C THR A 169 8.40 -7.27 -22.79
N PHE A 170 9.59 -7.54 -22.22
CA PHE A 170 10.89 -7.38 -22.89
C PHE A 170 11.35 -8.63 -23.67
N PHE A 171 10.62 -9.74 -23.60
CA PHE A 171 10.79 -10.88 -24.50
C PHE A 171 9.70 -10.86 -25.58
N PRO A 172 9.83 -10.02 -26.63
CA PRO A 172 9.04 -10.22 -27.82
C PRO A 172 9.53 -11.52 -28.48
N GLY A 173 8.65 -12.51 -28.53
CA GLY A 173 8.76 -13.58 -29.53
C GLY A 173 8.55 -13.02 -30.93
#